data_AF-A0A842YGC6-F1
#
_entry.id   AF-A0A842YGC6-F1
#
_cell.length_a   1.000
_cell.length_b   1.000
_cell.length_c   1.000
_cell.angle_alpha   90.00
_cell.angle_beta   90.00
_cell.angle_gamma   90.00
#
_symmetry.space_group_name_H-M   'P 1'
#
loop_
_entity.id
_entity.type
_entity.pdbx_description
1 polymer ?
#
loop_
_entity_poly.entity_id
_entity_poly.type
_entity_poly.pdbx_seq_one_letter_code
_entity_poly.pdbx_strand_id
1 'polypeptide(L)'
;MEKMLILLCESPFQNETVDHALEISKSALGKGHEVDIYLMMDGVYNPVTSQSGEPFHMDSISDRFKELIGLGATISGCRVCMELRGVTEKMLPEGVDIGGIFDLGEMMTEADIVLSMTGAN
;
A
#
# COMPACT_ATOMS: atom_id res chain seq x y z
N MET A 1 2.56 -13.90 -16.69
CA MET A 1 2.28 -12.57 -16.12
C MET A 1 1.45 -12.92 -14.92
N GLU A 2 2.05 -12.76 -13.75
CA GLU A 2 1.47 -13.23 -12.49
C GLU A 2 1.00 -12.03 -11.69
N LYS A 3 -0.04 -12.23 -10.88
CA LYS A 3 -0.63 -11.20 -10.03
C LYS A 3 -0.15 -11.38 -8.58
N MET A 4 0.46 -10.34 -8.04
CA MET A 4 0.96 -10.30 -6.67
C MET A 4 0.11 -9.36 -5.83
N LEU A 5 -0.38 -9.88 -4.69
CA LEU A 5 -1.03 -9.07 -3.66
C LEU A 5 -0.06 -8.82 -2.51
N ILE A 6 0.16 -7.56 -2.18
CA ILE A 6 0.82 -7.14 -0.94
C ILE A 6 -0.25 -6.77 0.08
N LEU A 7 -0.34 -7.54 1.18
CA LEU A 7 -1.14 -7.17 2.34
C LEU A 7 -0.27 -6.36 3.30
N LEU A 8 -0.40 -5.03 3.27
CA LEU A 8 0.43 -4.13 4.08
C LEU A 8 -0.32 -3.63 5.30
N CYS A 9 0.19 -4.00 6.48
CA CYS A 9 -0.46 -3.72 7.75
C CYS A 9 0.30 -2.74 8.66
N GLU A 10 1.58 -2.53 8.39
CA GLU A 10 2.47 -1.69 9.19
C GLU A 10 2.35 -0.20 8.87
N SER A 11 2.60 0.64 9.88
CA SER A 11 2.67 2.10 9.72
C SER A 11 3.98 2.54 9.03
N PRO A 12 3.96 3.69 8.33
CA PRO A 12 5.17 4.23 7.74
C PRO A 12 6.19 4.64 8.81
N PHE A 13 7.48 4.52 8.49
CA PHE A 13 8.62 4.96 9.32
C PHE A 13 8.85 4.23 10.66
N GLN A 14 8.09 3.19 10.98
CA GLN A 14 8.28 2.41 12.22
C GLN A 14 9.41 1.38 12.11
N ASN A 15 9.58 0.80 10.92
CA ASN A 15 10.60 -0.17 10.56
C ASN A 15 10.68 -0.28 9.02
N GLU A 16 11.56 -1.13 8.49
CA GLU A 16 11.84 -1.26 7.06
C GLU A 16 10.74 -2.05 6.28
N THR A 17 9.69 -2.54 6.94
CA THR A 17 8.65 -3.37 6.30
C THR A 17 7.98 -2.64 5.15
N VAL A 18 7.62 -1.36 5.35
CA VAL A 18 6.99 -0.54 4.30
C VAL A 18 7.95 -0.30 3.15
N ASP A 19 9.21 0.03 3.44
CA ASP A 19 10.24 0.22 2.43
C ASP A 19 10.44 -1.03 1.57
N HIS A 20 10.55 -2.20 2.20
CA HIS A 20 10.67 -3.47 1.49
C HIS A 20 9.43 -3.78 0.66
N ALA A 21 8.23 -3.55 1.17
CA ALA A 21 6.99 -3.75 0.42
C ALA A 21 6.99 -2.92 -0.86
N LEU A 22 7.34 -1.64 -0.77
CA LEU A 22 7.38 -0.73 -1.93
C LEU A 22 8.44 -1.12 -2.96
N GLU A 23 9.65 -1.50 -2.53
CA GLU A 23 10.71 -1.95 -3.45
C GLU A 23 10.36 -3.28 -4.13
N ILE A 24 9.73 -4.21 -3.41
CA ILE A 24 9.24 -5.46 -3.98
C ILE A 24 8.16 -5.18 -5.04
N SER A 25 7.18 -4.32 -4.73
CA SER A 25 6.14 -3.89 -5.68
C SER A 25 6.74 -3.27 -6.93
N LYS A 26 7.66 -2.31 -6.77
CA LYS A 26 8.34 -1.63 -7.88
C LYS A 26 9.11 -2.61 -8.78
N SER A 27 9.85 -3.54 -8.16
CA SER A 27 10.62 -4.57 -8.85
C SER A 27 9.72 -5.55 -9.62
N ALA A 28 8.58 -5.94 -9.05
CA ALA A 28 7.61 -6.82 -9.69
C ALA A 28 6.93 -6.14 -10.90
N LEU A 29 6.48 -4.89 -10.75
CA LEU A 29 5.95 -4.08 -11.86
C LEU A 29 6.98 -3.94 -12.98
N GLY A 30 8.24 -3.63 -12.64
CA GLY A 30 9.33 -3.51 -13.61
C GLY A 30 9.65 -4.80 -14.38
N LYS A 31 9.23 -5.96 -13.87
CA LYS A 31 9.34 -7.27 -14.54
C LYS A 31 8.09 -7.65 -15.33
N GLY A 32 7.08 -6.78 -15.38
CA GLY A 32 5.82 -7.01 -16.09
C GLY A 32 4.82 -7.89 -15.34
N HIS A 33 4.90 -7.95 -14.01
CA HIS A 33 3.86 -8.54 -13.17
C HIS A 33 2.81 -7.49 -12.78
N GLU A 34 1.62 -7.96 -12.41
CA GLU A 34 0.57 -7.11 -11.85
C GLU A 34 0.72 -7.05 -10.32
N VAL A 35 0.49 -5.87 -9.74
CA VAL A 35 0.66 -5.65 -8.30
C VAL A 35 -0.55 -4.95 -7.72
N ASP A 36 -1.19 -5.63 -6.78
CA ASP A 36 -2.22 -5.07 -5.91
C ASP A 36 -1.62 -4.85 -4.52
N ILE A 37 -1.94 -3.72 -3.89
CA ILE A 37 -1.54 -3.40 -2.51
C ILE A 37 -2.81 -3.12 -1.70
N TYR A 38 -3.10 -3.98 -0.73
CA TYR A 38 -4.21 -3.79 0.19
C TYR A 38 -3.70 -3.26 1.53
N LEU A 39 -4.17 -2.07 1.90
CA LEU A 39 -3.80 -1.37 3.12
C LEU A 39 -4.80 -1.70 4.23
N MET A 40 -4.34 -2.44 5.23
CA MET A 40 -5.14 -2.87 6.37
C MET A 40 -4.47 -2.42 7.67
N MET A 41 -5.21 -2.41 8.79
CA MET A 41 -4.67 -1.98 10.09
C MET A 41 -3.98 -0.60 9.99
N ASP A 42 -2.76 -0.46 10.48
CA ASP A 42 -2.00 0.80 10.43
C ASP A 42 -1.45 1.10 9.02
N GLY A 43 -1.57 0.15 8.09
CA GLY A 43 -1.21 0.30 6.69
C GLY A 43 -1.89 1.48 6.00
N VAL A 44 -3.08 1.87 6.47
CA VAL A 44 -3.86 3.00 5.91
C VAL A 44 -3.20 4.37 6.11
N TYR A 45 -2.20 4.47 7.00
CA TYR A 45 -1.42 5.71 7.16
C TYR A 45 -0.37 5.92 6.08
N ASN A 46 0.09 4.85 5.41
CA ASN A 46 1.18 4.92 4.42
C ASN A 46 0.94 5.91 3.27
N PRO A 47 -0.23 5.94 2.62
CA PRO A 47 -0.47 6.86 1.51
C PRO A 47 -0.78 8.30 1.94
N VAL A 48 -0.88 8.64 3.23
CA VAL A 48 -1.32 9.97 3.67
C VAL A 48 -0.46 11.11 3.11
N THR A 49 -1.08 12.05 2.39
CA THR A 49 -0.41 13.09 1.60
C THR A 49 0.20 14.23 2.41
N SER A 50 -0.11 14.32 3.71
CA SER A 50 0.49 15.31 4.62
C SER A 50 1.84 14.88 5.19
N GLN A 51 2.34 13.68 4.83
CA GLN A 51 3.69 13.26 5.17
C GLN A 51 4.75 14.14 4.49
N SER A 52 5.93 14.24 5.09
CA SER A 52 7.08 14.92 4.52
C SER A 52 8.35 14.13 4.80
N GLY A 53 9.12 13.84 3.74
CA GLY A 53 10.44 13.21 3.85
C GLY A 53 11.59 14.21 3.99
N GLU A 54 11.31 15.52 4.01
CA GLU A 54 12.32 16.59 4.13
C GLU A 54 13.29 16.42 5.31
N PRO A 55 12.86 16.01 6.52
CA PRO A 55 13.79 15.82 7.64
C PRO A 55 14.91 14.80 7.39
N PHE A 56 14.71 13.90 6.42
CA PHE A 56 15.67 12.86 6.03
C PHE A 56 16.19 13.05 4.60
N HIS A 57 15.84 14.14 3.92
CA HIS A 57 16.19 14.40 2.51
C HIS A 57 15.83 13.25 1.56
N MET A 58 14.62 12.71 1.72
CA MET A 58 14.08 11.61 0.91
C MET A 58 12.64 11.88 0.48
N ASP A 59 12.15 11.09 -0.47
CA ASP A 59 10.73 11.07 -0.81
C ASP A 59 9.90 10.57 0.38
N SER A 60 8.71 11.12 0.56
CA SER A 60 7.77 10.56 1.54
C SER A 60 7.27 9.18 1.09
N ILE A 61 6.76 8.38 2.03
CA ILE A 61 6.11 7.11 1.66
C ILE A 61 4.93 7.39 0.73
N SER A 62 4.15 8.46 0.97
CA SER A 62 3.06 8.88 0.06
C SER A 62 3.55 9.16 -1.37
N ASP A 63 4.72 9.77 -1.56
CA ASP A 63 5.26 10.03 -2.90
C ASP A 63 5.66 8.74 -3.62
N ARG A 64 6.20 7.76 -2.89
CA ARG A 64 6.49 6.43 -3.43
C ARG A 64 5.22 5.66 -3.79
N PHE A 65 4.14 5.83 -3.03
CA PHE A 65 2.82 5.29 -3.40
C PHE A 65 2.31 5.90 -4.72
N LYS A 66 2.45 7.22 -4.92
CA LYS A 66 2.11 7.88 -6.20
C LYS A 66 2.95 7.33 -7.36
N GLU A 67 4.24 7.07 -7.14
CA GLU A 67 5.10 6.44 -8.14
C GLU A 67 4.55 5.07 -8.55
N LEU A 68 4.20 4.21 -7.59
CA LEU A 68 3.65 2.88 -7.87
C LEU A 68 2.33 2.94 -8.64
N ILE A 69 1.43 3.86 -8.28
CA ILE A 69 0.19 4.10 -9.02
C ILE A 69 0.51 4.49 -10.47
N GLY A 70 1.48 5.39 -10.68
CA GLY A 70 1.93 5.78 -12.01
C GLY A 70 2.56 4.64 -12.83
N LEU A 71 3.10 3.62 -12.15
CA LEU A 71 3.62 2.39 -12.75
C LEU A 71 2.53 1.31 -12.97
N GLY A 72 1.29 1.57 -12.54
CA GLY A 72 0.15 0.68 -12.75
C GLY A 72 -0.20 -0.23 -11.57
N ALA A 73 0.29 0.04 -10.37
CA ALA A 73 -0.17 -0.67 -9.17
C ALA A 73 -1.61 -0.30 -8.81
N THR A 74 -2.42 -1.29 -8.45
CA THR A 74 -3.73 -1.06 -7.81
C THR A 74 -3.53 -0.93 -6.31
N ILE A 75 -4.10 0.10 -5.67
CA ILE A 75 -3.94 0.33 -4.24
C ILE A 75 -5.32 0.52 -3.61
N SER A 76 -5.66 -0.28 -2.61
CA SER A 76 -6.96 -0.19 -1.91
C SER A 76 -6.80 -0.05 -0.41
N GLY A 77 -7.44 0.98 0.15
CA GLY A 77 -7.51 1.24 1.59
C GLY A 77 -8.72 0.58 2.24
N CYS A 78 -8.50 -0.16 3.33
CA CYS A 78 -9.59 -0.73 4.12
C CYS A 78 -10.42 0.37 4.79
N ARG A 79 -11.67 0.55 4.35
CA ARG A 79 -12.62 1.58 4.83
C ARG A 79 -12.76 1.61 6.35
N VAL A 80 -12.95 0.45 6.98
CA VAL A 80 -13.13 0.37 8.43
C VAL A 80 -11.84 0.76 9.16
N CYS A 81 -10.67 0.37 8.64
CA CYS A 81 -9.39 0.76 9.24
C CYS A 81 -9.16 2.26 9.15
N MET A 82 -9.51 2.88 8.02
CA MET A 82 -9.46 4.33 7.82
C MET A 82 -10.38 5.07 8.80
N GLU A 83 -11.63 4.63 8.94
CA GLU A 83 -12.62 5.23 9.86
C GLU A 83 -12.13 5.19 11.32
N LEU A 84 -11.64 4.04 11.78
CA LEU A 84 -11.11 3.87 13.14
C LEU A 84 -9.84 4.70 13.40
N ARG A 85 -9.09 5.06 12.36
CA ARG A 85 -7.81 5.77 12.43
C ARG A 85 -7.91 7.24 12.05
N GLY A 86 -9.11 7.73 11.74
CA GLY A 86 -9.31 9.11 11.31
C GLY A 86 -8.66 9.45 9.97
N VAL A 87 -8.39 8.46 9.12
CA VAL A 87 -7.92 8.68 7.75
C VAL A 87 -9.13 8.87 6.86
N THR A 88 -9.13 9.94 6.07
CA THR A 88 -10.25 10.27 5.16
C THR A 88 -9.76 10.27 3.72
N GLU A 89 -10.67 10.09 2.76
CA GLU A 89 -10.31 9.99 1.32
C GLU A 89 -9.52 11.22 0.84
N LYS A 90 -9.85 12.42 1.33
CA LYS A 90 -9.13 13.67 1.05
C LYS A 90 -7.67 13.71 1.50
N MET A 91 -7.25 12.78 2.37
CA MET A 91 -5.88 12.66 2.86
C MET A 91 -5.05 11.72 1.98
N LEU A 92 -5.66 11.06 0.99
CA LEU A 92 -5.00 10.10 0.11
C LEU A 92 -4.68 10.76 -1.25
N PRO A 93 -3.64 10.27 -1.96
CA PRO A 93 -3.42 10.68 -3.35
C PRO A 93 -4.51 10.10 -4.26
N GLU A 94 -4.66 10.71 -5.43
CA GLU A 94 -5.49 10.15 -6.50
C GLU A 94 -4.98 8.75 -6.90
N GLY A 95 -5.91 7.84 -7.20
CA GLY A 95 -5.60 6.45 -7.57
C GLY A 95 -5.53 5.46 -6.41
N VAL A 96 -5.79 5.89 -5.17
CA VAL A 96 -6.06 4.97 -4.05
C VAL A 96 -7.56 4.73 -3.93
N ASP A 97 -7.96 3.49 -4.19
CA ASP A 97 -9.33 3.03 -4.01
C ASP A 97 -9.64 2.78 -2.54
N ILE A 98 -10.93 2.73 -2.19
CA ILE A 98 -11.38 2.48 -0.82
C ILE A 98 -12.35 1.32 -0.80
N GLY A 99 -11.77 0.14 -0.54
CA GLY A 99 -12.46 -1.13 -0.43
C GLY A 99 -12.79 -1.54 1.00
N GLY A 100 -13.49 -2.65 1.12
CA GLY A 100 -13.73 -3.40 2.35
C GLY A 100 -13.14 -4.81 2.27
N ILE A 101 -13.53 -5.64 3.23
CA ILE A 101 -13.01 -7.00 3.36
C ILE A 101 -13.36 -7.91 2.17
N PHE A 102 -14.45 -7.61 1.44
CA PHE A 102 -14.84 -8.36 0.25
C PHE A 102 -13.87 -8.10 -0.91
N ASP A 103 -13.43 -6.85 -1.11
CA ASP A 103 -12.41 -6.49 -2.10
C ASP A 103 -11.09 -7.20 -1.80
N LEU A 104 -10.69 -7.31 -0.53
CA LEU A 104 -9.53 -8.12 -0.15
C LEU A 104 -9.74 -9.60 -0.53
N GLY A 105 -10.94 -10.16 -0.30
CA GLY A 105 -11.25 -11.53 -0.68
C GLY A 105 -11.16 -11.79 -2.18
N GLU A 106 -11.61 -10.84 -3.00
CA GLU A 106 -11.47 -10.88 -4.46
C GLU A 106 -10.00 -10.79 -4.87
N MET A 107 -9.26 -9.79 -4.37
CA MET A 107 -7.82 -9.65 -4.62
C MET A 107 -7.04 -10.91 -4.23
N MET A 108 -7.37 -11.55 -3.10
CA MET A 108 -6.75 -12.80 -2.66
C MET A 108 -7.07 -13.99 -3.57
N THR A 109 -8.26 -14.02 -4.17
CA THR A 109 -8.67 -15.10 -5.08
C THR A 109 -8.02 -14.98 -6.45
N GLU A 110 -7.76 -13.74 -6.89
CA GLU A 110 -7.11 -13.44 -8.16
C GLU A 110 -5.58 -13.49 -8.10
N ALA A 111 -4.98 -13.36 -6.90
CA ALA A 111 -3.54 -13.35 -6.73
C ALA A 111 -2.93 -14.76 -6.87
N ASP A 112 -1.84 -14.84 -7.64
CA ASP A 112 -0.99 -16.04 -7.70
C ASP A 112 -0.09 -16.13 -6.45
N ILE A 113 0.30 -14.97 -5.90
CA ILE A 113 1.15 -14.86 -4.72
C ILE A 113 0.60 -13.77 -3.80
N VAL A 114 0.46 -14.10 -2.52
CA VAL A 114 0.15 -13.14 -1.46
C VAL A 114 1.36 -12.97 -0.56
N LEU A 115 1.91 -11.75 -0.49
CA LEU A 115 2.94 -11.39 0.47
C LEU A 115 2.30 -10.67 1.66
N SER A 116 2.30 -11.32 2.83
CA SER A 116 1.81 -10.71 4.07
C SER A 116 2.89 -9.88 4.74
N MET A 117 2.69 -8.57 4.80
CA MET A 117 3.52 -7.61 5.50
C MET A 117 2.82 -7.15 6.78
N THR A 118 2.42 -8.15 7.57
CA THR A 118 1.92 -8.04 8.94
C THR A 118 3.13 -8.19 9.85
N GLY A 119 3.56 -7.13 10.54
CA GLY A 119 4.76 -7.17 11.37
C GLY A 119 4.78 -8.36 12.34
N ALA A 120 5.98 -8.86 12.60
CA ALA A 120 6.18 -9.88 13.61
C ALA A 120 6.06 -9.24 15.00
N ASN A 121 5.10 -9.72 15.80
CA ASN A 121 5.16 -9.55 17.25
C ASN A 121 6.23 -10.47 17.84
#